data_AF-X1C4X5-F1
#
_entry.id   AF-X1C4X5-F1
#
_cell.length_a   1.000
_cell.length_b   1.000
_cell.length_c   1.000
_cell.angle_alpha   90.00
_cell.angle_beta   90.00
_cell.angle_gamma   90.00
#
_symmetry.space_group_name_H-M   'P 1'
#
loop_
_entity.id
_entity.type
_entity.pdbx_description
1 polymer ?
#
loop_
_entity_poly.entity_id
_entity_poly.type
_entity_poly.pdbx_seq_one_letter_code
_entity_poly.pdbx_strand_id
1 'polypeptide(L)'
;LIKKIASYAQRKNGSTTPKRFGPTPSSKILFALRPESLIPWDGAMRKEFKQKYRISTYKQFLIKVIEEIKELKISCHKNGFRFEDVPVMLNKSYATIPKLIDEYHWITITKNCKPPDNETLEIWLKWSS
;
A
#
# COMPACT_ATOMS: atom_id res chain seq x y z
N LEU A 1 -19.68 23.35 -11.28
CA LEU A 1 -18.75 22.49 -10.51
C LEU A 1 -19.47 21.20 -10.11
N ILE A 2 -19.10 20.05 -10.69
CA ILE A 2 -19.73 18.75 -10.37
C ILE A 2 -19.50 18.45 -8.87
N LYS A 3 -20.56 18.34 -8.08
CA LYS A 3 -20.48 17.93 -6.67
C LYS A 3 -20.12 16.44 -6.63
N LYS A 4 -18.87 16.12 -6.30
CA LYS A 4 -18.37 14.74 -6.15
C LYS A 4 -18.83 14.13 -4.82
N ILE A 5 -20.12 13.78 -4.74
CA ILE A 5 -20.74 13.10 -3.59
C ILE A 5 -20.55 11.58 -3.79
N ALA A 6 -19.97 10.92 -2.79
CA ALA A 6 -19.78 9.48 -2.77
C ALA A 6 -20.97 8.74 -2.16
N SER A 7 -21.56 9.30 -1.09
CA SER A 7 -22.72 8.73 -0.42
C SER A 7 -23.40 9.78 0.47
N TYR A 8 -24.51 9.38 1.10
CA TYR A 8 -25.20 10.16 2.12
C TYR A 8 -25.17 9.39 3.44
N ALA A 9 -24.71 10.04 4.51
CA ALA A 9 -24.73 9.46 5.85
C ALA A 9 -25.97 9.96 6.61
N GLN A 10 -26.74 9.05 7.17
CA GLN A 10 -27.91 9.38 7.97
C GLN A 10 -27.50 9.82 9.38
N ARG A 11 -28.09 10.90 9.87
CA ARG A 11 -27.93 11.39 11.25
C ARG A 11 -29.06 10.86 12.13
N LYS A 12 -28.84 10.87 13.45
CA LYS A 12 -29.85 10.47 14.45
C LYS A 12 -31.17 11.24 14.36
N ASN A 13 -31.16 12.46 13.81
CA ASN A 13 -32.34 13.30 13.60
C ASN A 13 -33.03 13.09 12.23
N GLY A 14 -32.71 12.00 11.51
CA GLY A 14 -33.29 11.68 10.20
C GLY A 14 -32.69 12.44 9.01
N SER A 15 -31.93 13.51 9.24
CA SER A 15 -31.28 14.26 8.15
C SER A 15 -30.09 13.50 7.54
N THR A 16 -29.82 13.74 6.25
CA THR A 16 -28.66 13.17 5.56
C THR A 16 -27.55 14.19 5.37
N THR A 17 -26.29 13.78 5.54
CA THR A 17 -25.12 14.60 5.20
C THR A 17 -24.38 14.00 4.01
N PRO A 18 -24.10 14.78 2.95
CA PRO A 18 -23.33 14.28 1.82
C PRO A 18 -21.89 13.98 2.25
N LYS A 19 -21.43 12.77 1.98
CA LYS A 19 -20.03 12.36 2.09
C LYS A 19 -19.37 12.55 0.74
N ARG A 20 -18.32 13.37 0.68
CA ARG A 20 -17.55 13.61 -0.55
C ARG A 20 -16.48 12.53 -0.72
N PHE A 21 -16.02 12.33 -1.95
CA PHE A 21 -14.83 11.53 -2.19
C PHE A 21 -13.62 12.17 -1.51
N GLY A 22 -13.13 11.51 -0.45
CA GLY A 22 -11.90 11.89 0.24
C GLY A 22 -10.66 11.27 -0.41
N PRO A 23 -9.45 11.64 0.04
CA PRO A 23 -8.20 11.13 -0.53
C PRO A 23 -8.07 9.60 -0.53
N THR A 24 -8.59 8.92 0.49
CA THR A 24 -8.52 7.46 0.63
C THR A 24 -9.49 6.74 -0.33
N PRO A 25 -10.80 7.07 -0.40
CA PRO A 25 -11.66 6.52 -1.44
C PRO A 25 -11.14 6.81 -2.86
N SER A 26 -10.63 8.02 -3.10
CA SER A 26 -10.08 8.39 -4.42
C SER A 26 -8.90 7.53 -4.84
N SER A 27 -7.95 7.22 -3.94
CA SER A 27 -6.81 6.35 -4.29
C SER A 27 -7.25 4.93 -4.62
N LYS A 28 -8.29 4.41 -3.96
CA LYS A 28 -8.83 3.07 -4.22
C LYS A 28 -9.49 3.00 -5.60
N ILE A 29 -10.21 4.05 -5.99
CA ILE A 29 -10.74 4.18 -7.35
C ILE A 29 -9.60 4.24 -8.36
N LEU A 30 -8.58 5.06 -8.11
CA LEU A 30 -7.42 5.16 -8.97
C LEU A 30 -6.71 3.81 -9.14
N PHE A 31 -6.51 3.07 -8.05
CA PHE A 31 -5.97 1.71 -8.09
C PHE A 31 -6.85 0.77 -8.92
N ALA A 32 -8.15 0.76 -8.69
CA ALA A 32 -9.08 -0.07 -9.46
C ALA A 32 -9.04 0.23 -10.97
N LEU A 33 -8.80 1.49 -11.35
CA LEU A 33 -8.68 1.91 -12.74
C LEU A 33 -7.32 1.58 -13.36
N ARG A 34 -6.23 1.58 -12.57
CA ARG A 34 -4.85 1.33 -13.04
C ARG A 34 -4.05 0.55 -12.00
N PRO A 35 -4.34 -0.75 -11.79
CA PRO A 35 -3.75 -1.55 -10.72
C PRO A 35 -2.24 -1.82 -10.89
N GLU A 36 -1.73 -1.69 -12.12
CA GLU A 36 -0.29 -1.84 -12.44
C GLU A 36 0.54 -0.57 -12.18
N SER A 37 -0.10 0.58 -11.96
CA SER A 37 0.61 1.87 -11.91
C SER A 37 0.30 2.70 -10.67
N LEU A 38 -0.87 2.48 -10.06
CA LEU A 38 -1.31 3.23 -8.90
C LEU A 38 -1.42 2.28 -7.70
N ILE A 39 -1.44 2.86 -6.50
CA ILE A 39 -1.45 2.12 -5.24
C ILE A 39 -2.46 2.80 -4.30
N PRO A 40 -3.34 2.04 -3.60
CA PRO A 40 -4.22 2.66 -2.63
C PRO A 40 -3.44 3.16 -1.41
N TRP A 41 -4.00 4.10 -0.65
CA TRP A 41 -3.44 4.53 0.64
C TRP A 41 -4.55 4.72 1.67
N ASP A 42 -4.44 4.05 2.82
CA ASP A 42 -5.46 4.17 3.85
C ASP A 42 -5.22 5.40 4.77
N GLY A 43 -6.14 5.64 5.71
CA GLY A 43 -6.03 6.77 6.63
C GLY A 43 -4.84 6.64 7.61
N ALA A 44 -4.50 5.43 8.04
CA ALA A 44 -3.39 5.16 8.94
C ALA A 44 -2.05 5.35 8.21
N MET A 45 -1.91 4.76 7.02
CA MET A 45 -0.77 4.99 6.12
C MET A 45 -0.55 6.49 5.90
N ARG A 46 -1.60 7.24 5.51
CA ARG A 46 -1.49 8.69 5.28
C ARG A 46 -1.01 9.46 6.51
N LYS A 47 -1.48 9.07 7.70
CA LYS A 47 -1.07 9.70 8.96
C LYS A 47 0.41 9.41 9.23
N GLU A 48 0.81 8.16 9.14
CA GLU A 48 2.19 7.72 9.38
C GLU A 48 3.16 8.34 8.38
N PHE A 49 2.83 8.29 7.08
CA PHE A 49 3.65 8.88 6.03
C PHE A 49 3.85 10.38 6.22
N LYS A 50 2.81 11.10 6.69
CA LYS A 50 2.92 12.51 7.03
C LYS A 50 3.82 12.75 8.24
N GLN A 51 3.73 11.93 9.28
CA GLN A 51 4.48 12.12 10.52
C GLN A 51 5.95 11.71 10.37
N LYS A 52 6.21 10.52 9.82
CA LYS A 52 7.54 9.93 9.72
C LYS A 52 8.35 10.43 8.53
N TYR A 53 7.71 10.62 7.38
CA TYR A 53 8.39 10.95 6.13
C TYR A 53 8.05 12.35 5.59
N ARG A 54 7.25 13.15 6.31
CA ARG A 54 6.75 14.47 5.87
C ARG A 54 6.01 14.42 4.52
N ILE A 55 5.47 13.26 4.16
CA ILE A 55 4.71 13.03 2.93
C ILE A 55 3.24 13.35 3.19
N SER A 56 2.73 14.42 2.58
CA SER A 56 1.36 14.91 2.85
C SER A 56 0.41 14.77 1.66
N THR A 57 0.94 14.54 0.46
CA THR A 57 0.17 14.44 -0.78
C THR A 57 0.30 13.07 -1.42
N TYR A 58 -0.71 12.67 -2.20
CA TYR A 58 -0.71 11.39 -2.89
C TYR A 58 0.44 11.31 -3.92
N LYS A 59 0.75 12.44 -4.58
CA LYS A 59 1.89 12.53 -5.50
C LYS A 59 3.22 12.21 -4.81
N GLN A 60 3.48 12.79 -3.64
CA GLN A 60 4.69 12.51 -2.87
C GLN A 60 4.76 11.04 -2.43
N PHE A 61 3.62 10.48 -2.03
CA PHE A 61 3.51 9.06 -1.71
C PHE A 61 3.84 8.17 -2.91
N LEU A 62 3.30 8.46 -4.10
CA LEU A 62 3.64 7.74 -5.32
C LEU A 62 5.13 7.80 -5.66
N ILE A 63 5.77 8.96 -5.47
CA ILE A 63 7.23 9.09 -5.68
C ILE A 63 8.00 8.17 -4.73
N LYS A 64 7.62 8.14 -3.45
CA LYS A 64 8.25 7.24 -2.47
C LYS A 64 8.07 5.76 -2.82
N VAL A 65 6.88 5.38 -3.29
CA VAL A 65 6.60 4.00 -3.73
C VAL A 65 7.41 3.63 -4.97
N ILE A 66 7.61 4.57 -5.91
CA ILE A 66 8.49 4.36 -7.07
C ILE A 66 9.93 4.07 -6.62
N GLU A 67 10.42 4.76 -5.59
CA GLU A 67 11.74 4.49 -5.01
C GLU A 67 11.81 3.08 -4.39
N GLU A 68 10.80 2.68 -3.62
CA GLU A 68 10.71 1.33 -3.03
C GLU A 68 10.66 0.24 -4.11
N ILE A 69 9.92 0.46 -5.19
CA ILE A 69 9.86 -0.47 -6.33
C ILE A 69 11.24 -0.58 -7.01
N LYS A 70 11.97 0.53 -7.16
CA LYS A 70 13.34 0.50 -7.72
C LYS A 70 14.29 -0.27 -6.80
N GLU A 71 14.22 -0.05 -5.50
CA GLU A 71 15.02 -0.78 -4.51
C GLU A 71 14.71 -2.28 -4.54
N LEU A 72 13.43 -2.66 -4.61
CA LEU A 72 13.01 -4.06 -4.75
C LEU A 72 13.57 -4.68 -6.04
N LYS A 73 13.46 -3.97 -7.18
CA LYS A 73 14.00 -4.45 -8.46
C LYS A 73 15.52 -4.68 -8.39
N ILE A 74 16.26 -3.79 -7.74
CA ILE A 74 17.71 -3.94 -7.50
C ILE A 74 17.98 -5.17 -6.62
N SER A 75 17.20 -5.35 -5.55
CA SER A 75 17.33 -6.50 -4.65
C SER A 75 17.07 -7.83 -5.36
N CYS A 76 16.01 -7.92 -6.17
CA CYS A 76 15.71 -9.10 -6.98
C CYS A 76 16.90 -9.46 -7.88
N HIS A 77 17.41 -8.49 -8.63
CA HIS A 77 18.55 -8.70 -9.53
C HIS A 77 19.79 -9.20 -8.77
N LYS A 78 20.12 -8.61 -7.62
CA LYS A 78 21.27 -9.03 -6.81
C LYS A 78 21.16 -10.47 -6.30
N ASN A 79 19.95 -10.96 -6.09
CA ASN A 79 19.67 -12.30 -5.59
C ASN A 79 19.30 -13.29 -6.71
N GLY A 80 19.50 -12.93 -7.98
CA GLY A 80 19.22 -13.82 -9.12
C GLY A 80 17.73 -14.02 -9.43
N PHE A 81 16.85 -13.19 -8.87
CA PHE A 81 15.41 -13.26 -9.12
C PHE A 81 14.99 -12.28 -10.21
N ARG A 82 14.01 -12.68 -11.03
CA ARG A 82 13.31 -11.75 -11.91
C ARG A 82 12.31 -10.96 -11.09
N PHE A 83 12.22 -9.66 -11.36
CA PHE A 83 11.31 -8.77 -10.64
C PHE A 83 9.84 -9.16 -10.87
N GLU A 84 9.53 -9.68 -12.06
CA GLU A 84 8.19 -10.10 -12.45
C GLU A 84 7.73 -11.38 -11.71
N ASP A 85 8.66 -12.17 -11.18
CA ASP A 85 8.36 -13.42 -10.49
C ASP A 85 7.99 -13.20 -9.01
N VAL A 86 8.22 -12.00 -8.46
CA VAL A 86 7.97 -11.68 -7.05
C VAL A 86 6.55 -12.08 -6.58
N PRO A 87 5.46 -11.77 -7.30
CA PRO A 87 4.13 -12.19 -6.88
C PRO A 87 3.99 -13.71 -6.79
N VAL A 88 4.57 -14.45 -7.73
CA VAL A 88 4.54 -15.92 -7.76
C VAL A 88 5.34 -16.50 -6.59
N MET A 89 6.54 -15.97 -6.34
CA MET A 89 7.40 -16.38 -5.22
C MET A 89 6.72 -16.21 -3.85
N LEU A 90 5.83 -15.23 -3.72
CA LEU A 90 5.07 -14.98 -2.50
C LEU A 90 3.72 -15.74 -2.45
N ASN A 91 3.48 -16.67 -3.38
CA ASN A 91 2.18 -17.35 -3.55
C ASN A 91 0.99 -16.38 -3.72
N LYS A 92 1.24 -15.26 -4.41
CA LYS A 92 0.28 -14.18 -4.70
C LYS A 92 0.28 -13.83 -6.18
N SER A 93 0.19 -14.83 -7.05
CA SER A 93 0.16 -14.63 -8.51
C SER A 93 -0.99 -13.74 -9.00
N TYR A 94 -2.03 -13.54 -8.19
CA TYR A 94 -3.13 -12.62 -8.46
C TYR A 94 -2.77 -11.13 -8.25
N ALA A 95 -1.67 -10.83 -7.57
CA ALA A 95 -1.34 -9.49 -7.10
C ALA A 95 -0.36 -8.77 -8.03
N THR A 96 -0.64 -7.51 -8.31
CA THR A 96 0.31 -6.60 -8.97
C THR A 96 1.39 -6.15 -7.98
N ILE A 97 2.54 -5.68 -8.47
CA ILE A 97 3.58 -5.15 -7.57
C ILE A 97 3.05 -4.00 -6.68
N PRO A 98 2.31 -2.99 -7.21
CA PRO A 98 1.69 -1.98 -6.36
C PRO A 98 0.79 -2.57 -5.26
N LYS A 99 0.09 -3.67 -5.54
CA LYS A 99 -0.74 -4.35 -4.54
C LYS A 99 0.10 -5.00 -3.43
N LEU A 100 1.24 -5.60 -3.78
CA LEU A 100 2.15 -6.18 -2.78
C LEU A 100 2.77 -5.11 -1.88
N ILE A 101 3.13 -3.96 -2.43
CA ILE A 101 3.63 -2.81 -1.64
C ILE A 101 2.52 -2.28 -0.71
N ASP A 102 1.27 -2.17 -1.18
CA ASP A 102 0.13 -1.79 -0.33
C ASP A 102 -0.06 -2.76 0.84
N GLU A 103 -0.01 -4.07 0.58
CA GLU A 103 -0.12 -5.07 1.64
C GLU A 103 1.06 -5.00 2.63
N TYR A 104 2.28 -4.78 2.13
CA TYR A 104 3.45 -4.56 2.98
C TYR A 104 3.29 -3.32 3.87
N HIS A 105 2.85 -2.19 3.32
CA HIS A 105 2.56 -0.98 4.10
C HIS A 105 1.44 -1.24 5.10
N TRP A 106 0.39 -1.97 4.73
CA TRP A 106 -0.70 -2.28 5.67
C TRP A 106 -0.22 -3.14 6.85
N ILE A 107 0.61 -4.14 6.60
CA ILE A 107 1.21 -4.99 7.65
C ILE A 107 2.14 -4.15 8.55
N THR A 108 3.03 -3.37 7.96
CA THR A 108 4.09 -2.68 8.72
C THR A 108 3.64 -1.38 9.38
N ILE A 109 2.68 -0.68 8.78
CA ILE A 109 2.19 0.61 9.28
C ILE A 109 0.85 0.42 9.99
N THR A 110 -0.15 -0.15 9.31
CA THR A 110 -1.51 -0.24 9.87
C THR A 110 -1.60 -1.31 10.96
N LYS A 111 -0.90 -2.43 10.81
CA LYS A 111 -0.80 -3.49 11.83
C LYS A 111 0.42 -3.36 12.74
N ASN A 112 1.35 -2.45 12.43
CA ASN A 112 2.58 -2.23 13.19
C ASN A 112 3.41 -3.53 13.39
N CYS A 113 3.32 -4.45 12.43
CA CYS A 113 4.11 -5.68 12.43
C CYS A 113 5.49 -5.37 11.87
N LYS A 114 6.53 -5.52 12.68
CA LYS A 114 7.91 -5.33 12.23
C LYS A 114 8.40 -6.60 11.52
N PRO A 115 9.13 -6.47 10.40
CA PRO A 115 9.85 -7.60 9.83
C PRO A 115 10.79 -8.21 10.89
N PRO A 116 10.93 -9.55 10.91
CA PRO A 116 11.94 -10.20 11.76
C PRO A 116 13.33 -9.69 11.42
N ASP A 117 14.23 -9.71 12.40
CA ASP A 117 15.66 -9.46 12.17
C ASP A 117 16.33 -10.66 11.49
N ASN A 118 17.58 -10.46 11.05
CA ASN A 118 18.33 -11.48 10.32
C ASN A 118 18.54 -12.75 11.16
N GLU A 119 18.78 -12.59 12.46
CA GLU A 119 18.96 -13.73 13.37
C GLU A 119 17.69 -14.60 13.43
N THR A 120 16.53 -13.95 13.58
CA THR A 120 15.23 -14.64 13.59
C THR A 120 14.97 -15.32 12.24
N LEU A 121 15.30 -14.67 11.12
CA LEU A 121 15.15 -15.27 9.79
C LEU A 121 16.03 -16.51 9.60
N GLU A 122 17.29 -16.47 10.05
CA GLU A 122 18.19 -17.63 10.00
C GLU A 122 17.66 -18.80 10.83
N ILE A 123 17.09 -18.53 12.01
CA ILE A 123 16.45 -19.56 12.84
C ILE A 123 15.27 -20.19 12.10
N TRP A 124 14.40 -19.38 11.49
CA TRP A 124 13.23 -19.89 10.77
C TRP A 124 13.62 -20.72 9.54
N LEU A 125 14.66 -20.31 8.80
CA LEU A 125 15.18 -21.07 7.67
C LEU A 125 15.71 -22.45 8.09
N LYS A 126 16.36 -22.54 9.26
CA LYS A 126 16.80 -23.82 9.83
C LYS A 126 15.63 -24.74 10.18
N TRP A 127 14.48 -24.20 10.57
CA TRP A 127 13.29 -24.99 10.92
C TRP A 127 12.48 -25.43 9.71
N SER A 128 12.61 -24.75 8.57
CA SER A 128 11.95 -25.12 7.32
C SER A 128 12.73 -26.12 6.47
N SER A 129 13.92 -26.52 6.93
CA SER A 129 14.81 -27.50 6.31
C SER A 129 14.51 -28.90 6.85
#